data_AF-S7QEG0-F1
#
_entry.id   AF-S7QEG0-F1
#
_cell.length_a   1.000
_cell.length_b   1.000
_cell.length_c   1.000
_cell.angle_alpha   90.00
_cell.angle_beta   90.00
_cell.angle_gamma   90.00
#
_symmetry.space_group_name_H-M   'P 1'
#
loop_
_entity.id
_entity.type
_entity.pdbx_description
1 polymer ?
#
loop_
_entity_poly.entity_id
_entity_poly.type
_entity_poly.pdbx_seq_one_letter_code
_entity_poly.pdbx_strand_id
1 'polypeptide(L)'
;MTGGNPYERLKRDDILSTPLYHIYWTYSSPSEPSWRQKRPRSSRYVLGFLLTDEVAARACETHDLSPEEYKDSHIIRRWVVGELTEKYHLPNRWINSPALVYKDRTHSTLRNVVALVDLRSADPSERGPPSVEMVEQIADELKLEGEAREPRWYLLAE
;
A
#
# COMPACT_ATOMS: atom_id res chain seq x y z
N MET A 1 -56.73 -20.52 40.13
CA MET A 1 -57.96 -20.20 39.37
C MET A 1 -57.55 -19.69 38.00
N THR A 2 -58.44 -19.78 37.00
CA THR A 2 -58.13 -19.55 35.58
C THR A 2 -58.59 -18.19 35.05
N GLY A 3 -57.99 -17.76 33.93
CA GLY A 3 -58.37 -16.56 33.17
C GLY A 3 -57.56 -15.31 33.56
N GLY A 4 -57.00 -14.55 32.62
CA GLY A 4 -56.91 -14.75 31.17
C GLY A 4 -56.56 -13.45 30.45
N ASN A 5 -55.91 -13.50 29.28
CA ASN A 5 -55.75 -12.34 28.41
C ASN A 5 -55.92 -12.77 26.93
N PRO A 6 -56.72 -12.10 26.09
CA PRO A 6 -57.30 -12.72 24.91
C PRO A 6 -56.78 -12.13 23.59
N TYR A 7 -55.59 -12.56 23.15
CA TYR A 7 -55.18 -12.41 21.75
C TYR A 7 -54.86 -13.77 21.12
N GLU A 8 -55.92 -14.34 20.55
CA GLU A 8 -55.90 -15.47 19.64
C GLU A 8 -55.07 -15.22 18.36
N ARG A 9 -54.66 -16.34 17.74
CA ARG A 9 -54.41 -16.55 16.30
C ARG A 9 -53.11 -15.99 15.69
N LEU A 10 -52.44 -16.69 14.76
CA LEU A 10 -52.65 -18.06 14.23
C LEU A 10 -51.43 -18.95 14.47
N LYS A 11 -51.70 -20.26 14.56
CA LYS A 11 -50.73 -21.34 14.29
C LYS A 11 -51.19 -22.07 13.05
N ARG A 12 -50.23 -22.41 12.18
CA ARG A 12 -50.24 -23.52 11.23
C ARG A 12 -51.23 -23.46 10.05
N ASP A 13 -50.86 -23.93 8.86
CA ASP A 13 -49.52 -24.08 8.22
C ASP A 13 -49.72 -23.54 6.77
N ASP A 14 -49.11 -23.90 5.64
CA ASP A 14 -48.15 -24.94 5.21
C ASP A 14 -47.56 -24.53 3.83
N ILE A 15 -46.88 -25.45 3.14
CA ILE A 15 -46.65 -25.50 1.69
C ILE A 15 -45.50 -24.64 1.14
N LEU A 16 -44.33 -25.30 1.15
CA LEU A 16 -43.38 -25.48 0.03
C LEU A 16 -42.44 -24.34 -0.46
N SER A 17 -41.15 -24.72 -0.49
CA SER A 17 -40.24 -24.56 -1.63
C SER A 17 -39.73 -23.15 -2.00
N THR A 18 -38.71 -22.69 -1.29
CA THR A 18 -37.33 -22.69 -1.84
C THR A 18 -36.29 -22.40 -0.74
N PRO A 19 -35.20 -23.17 -0.63
CA PRO A 19 -34.03 -22.69 0.11
C PRO A 19 -33.35 -21.62 -0.75
N LEU A 20 -33.42 -20.36 -0.31
CA LEU A 20 -32.57 -19.31 -0.88
C LEU A 20 -31.12 -19.73 -0.72
N TYR A 21 -30.36 -19.72 -1.81
CA TYR A 21 -28.93 -19.99 -1.80
C TYR A 21 -28.22 -18.89 -1.02
N HIS A 22 -28.03 -19.10 0.28
CA HIS A 22 -26.96 -18.44 1.03
C HIS A 22 -25.63 -18.93 0.45
N ILE A 23 -25.20 -18.26 -0.62
CA ILE A 23 -23.82 -18.29 -1.08
C ILE A 23 -23.02 -17.63 0.02
N TYR A 24 -22.56 -18.45 0.97
CA TYR A 24 -21.50 -18.08 1.88
C TYR A 24 -20.26 -17.83 1.03
N TRP A 25 -20.08 -16.58 0.63
CA TRP A 25 -18.78 -16.06 0.25
C TRP A 25 -17.86 -16.39 1.41
N THR A 26 -17.00 -17.38 1.19
CA THR A 26 -15.88 -17.64 2.09
C THR A 26 -14.97 -16.43 2.00
N TYR A 27 -15.21 -15.48 2.91
CA TYR A 27 -14.22 -14.47 3.27
C TYR A 27 -13.01 -15.23 3.81
N SER A 28 -12.14 -15.62 2.88
CA SER A 28 -10.77 -16.00 3.19
C SER A 28 -10.18 -14.81 3.92
N SER A 29 -10.02 -14.93 5.24
CA SER A 29 -9.36 -13.90 6.06
C SER A 29 -8.08 -13.51 5.34
N PRO A 30 -7.92 -12.25 4.90
CA PRO A 30 -6.80 -11.87 4.05
C PRO A 30 -5.52 -12.15 4.81
N SER A 31 -4.75 -13.12 4.34
CA SER A 31 -3.42 -13.39 4.87
C SER A 31 -2.62 -12.10 4.73
N GLU A 32 -1.95 -11.67 5.81
CA GLU A 32 -1.33 -10.34 5.83
C GLU A 32 -0.47 -10.13 4.59
N PRO A 33 -0.52 -8.95 3.93
CA PRO A 33 0.23 -8.69 2.72
C PRO A 33 1.71 -9.09 2.83
N SER A 34 2.28 -9.58 1.73
CA SER A 34 3.51 -10.37 1.77
C SER A 34 4.71 -9.60 2.36
N TRP A 35 4.68 -8.28 2.26
CA TRP A 35 5.63 -7.34 2.84
C TRP A 35 5.54 -7.24 4.37
N ARG A 36 4.37 -7.42 5.00
CA ARG A 36 4.26 -7.47 6.47
C ARG A 36 4.94 -8.71 7.03
N GLN A 37 4.62 -9.87 6.46
CA GLN A 37 5.15 -11.17 6.89
C GLN A 37 6.69 -11.25 6.78
N LYS A 38 7.28 -10.60 5.78
CA LYS A 38 8.71 -10.72 5.41
C LYS A 38 9.59 -9.58 5.95
N ARG A 39 9.19 -8.92 7.05
CA ARG A 39 9.94 -7.80 7.66
C ARG A 39 11.40 -8.18 8.02
N PRO A 40 12.41 -7.47 7.50
CA PRO A 40 13.82 -7.69 7.84
C PRO A 40 14.13 -7.44 9.32
N ARG A 41 15.13 -8.18 9.83
CA ARG A 41 15.68 -7.98 11.20
C ARG A 41 16.78 -6.90 11.28
N SER A 42 17.33 -6.48 10.14
CA SER A 42 18.36 -5.42 10.09
C SER A 42 17.70 -4.07 9.86
N SER A 43 18.22 -3.03 10.53
CA SER A 43 17.83 -1.65 10.28
C SER A 43 18.18 -1.16 8.87
N ARG A 44 19.10 -1.82 8.14
CA ARG A 44 19.60 -1.33 6.83
C ARG A 44 18.57 -1.37 5.67
N TYR A 45 17.29 -1.66 5.94
CA TYR A 45 16.24 -1.83 4.93
C TYR A 45 15.17 -0.75 4.98
N VAL A 46 14.63 -0.41 3.82
CA VAL A 46 13.37 0.35 3.64
C VAL A 46 12.28 -0.55 3.04
N LEU A 47 11.02 -0.28 3.37
CA LEU A 47 9.87 -0.79 2.62
C LEU A 47 9.46 0.28 1.62
N GLY A 48 9.16 -0.08 0.37
CA GLY A 48 8.64 0.92 -0.56
C GLY A 48 8.31 0.44 -1.96
N PHE A 49 7.94 1.41 -2.81
CA PHE A 49 7.67 1.23 -4.23
C PHE A 49 8.88 1.67 -5.08
N LEU A 50 9.17 0.93 -6.15
CA LEU A 50 10.20 1.34 -7.12
C LEU A 50 9.71 2.50 -7.96
N LEU A 51 10.52 3.55 -8.02
CA LEU A 51 10.32 4.66 -8.94
C LEU A 51 10.88 4.24 -10.30
N THR A 52 9.97 3.86 -11.20
CA THR A 52 10.30 3.47 -12.57
C THR A 52 10.23 4.67 -13.51
N ASP A 53 10.89 4.51 -14.65
CA ASP A 53 10.83 5.35 -15.85
C ASP A 53 9.37 5.67 -16.24
N GLU A 54 8.44 4.72 -16.09
CA GLU A 54 6.99 4.90 -16.33
C GLU A 54 6.31 5.79 -15.28
N VAL A 55 6.65 5.64 -14.00
CA VAL A 55 6.16 6.51 -12.91
C VAL A 55 6.66 7.94 -13.11
N ALA A 56 7.92 8.11 -13.52
CA ALA A 56 8.48 9.42 -13.86
C ALA A 56 7.75 10.06 -15.06
N ALA A 57 7.47 9.29 -16.13
CA ALA A 57 6.72 9.79 -17.29
C ALA A 57 5.32 10.30 -16.89
N ARG A 58 4.57 9.50 -16.14
CA ARG A 58 3.22 9.85 -15.66
C ARG A 58 3.20 11.07 -14.76
N ALA A 59 4.26 11.32 -13.99
CA ALA A 59 4.42 12.54 -13.22
C ALA A 59 4.66 13.76 -14.15
N CYS A 60 5.51 13.63 -15.17
CA CYS A 60 5.72 14.69 -16.16
C CYS A 60 4.40 15.09 -16.84
N GLU A 61 3.63 14.09 -17.32
CA GLU A 61 2.30 14.27 -17.92
C GLU A 61 1.31 14.99 -17.00
N THR A 62 1.37 14.72 -15.69
CA THR A 62 0.43 15.27 -14.70
C THR A 62 0.73 16.74 -14.35
N HIS A 63 1.97 17.20 -14.55
CA HIS A 63 2.41 18.57 -14.28
C HIS A 63 2.74 19.39 -15.55
N ASP A 64 2.36 18.91 -16.74
CA ASP A 64 2.62 19.54 -18.05
C ASP A 64 4.11 19.83 -18.32
N LEU A 65 4.98 18.91 -17.89
CA LEU A 65 6.44 19.03 -18.01
C LEU A 65 6.96 18.41 -19.31
N SER A 66 8.05 18.96 -19.83
CA SER A 66 8.59 18.56 -21.14
C SER A 66 9.29 17.19 -21.10
N PRO A 67 9.30 16.44 -22.22
CA PRO A 67 10.07 15.19 -22.34
C PRO A 67 11.60 15.34 -22.20
N GLU A 68 12.13 16.56 -22.13
CA GLU A 68 13.55 16.83 -21.89
C GLU A 68 13.87 16.86 -20.38
N GLU A 69 12.94 17.39 -19.58
CA GLU A 69 13.01 17.38 -18.09
C GLU A 69 12.80 15.96 -17.52
N TYR A 70 12.28 15.02 -18.30
CA TYR A 70 12.12 13.59 -17.97
C TYR A 70 13.37 12.93 -17.36
N LYS A 71 14.56 13.39 -17.73
CA LYS A 71 15.84 12.86 -17.22
C LYS A 71 16.24 13.45 -15.86
N ASP A 72 15.51 14.44 -15.36
CA ASP A 72 15.88 15.15 -14.15
C ASP A 72 15.36 14.46 -12.88
N SER A 73 16.32 14.11 -12.02
CA SER A 73 16.10 13.72 -10.63
C SER A 73 15.19 14.68 -9.84
N HIS A 74 15.14 15.97 -10.22
CA HIS A 74 14.29 16.98 -9.60
C HIS A 74 12.78 16.67 -9.76
N ILE A 75 12.31 16.06 -10.85
CA ILE A 75 10.89 15.68 -11.00
C ILE A 75 10.52 14.60 -9.98
N ILE A 76 11.29 13.51 -9.96
CA ILE A 76 11.09 12.39 -9.03
C ILE A 76 11.17 12.88 -7.58
N ARG A 77 12.16 13.73 -7.27
CA ARG A 77 12.35 14.34 -5.95
C ARG A 77 11.17 15.21 -5.53
N ARG A 78 10.78 16.17 -6.37
CA ARG A 78 9.86 17.25 -5.99
C ARG A 78 8.41 16.79 -6.01
N TRP A 79 7.99 16.22 -7.13
CA TRP A 79 6.58 15.95 -7.40
C TRP A 79 6.19 14.57 -6.88
N VAL A 80 6.95 13.53 -7.21
CA VAL A 80 6.58 12.17 -6.77
C VAL A 80 6.88 11.93 -5.30
N VAL A 81 8.11 12.19 -4.83
CA VAL A 81 8.48 11.89 -3.44
C VAL A 81 7.99 12.97 -2.47
N GLY A 82 8.09 14.25 -2.84
CA GLY A 82 7.65 15.38 -2.02
C GLY A 82 6.16 15.34 -1.69
N GLU A 83 5.28 15.33 -2.70
CA GLU A 83 3.83 15.34 -2.48
C GLU A 83 3.35 14.10 -1.70
N LEU A 84 3.85 12.91 -2.04
CA LEU A 84 3.50 11.69 -1.30
C LEU A 84 3.99 11.74 0.16
N THR A 85 5.14 12.35 0.43
CA THR A 85 5.65 12.46 1.81
C THR A 85 4.85 13.45 2.64
N GLU A 86 4.48 14.59 2.09
CA GLU A 86 3.62 15.58 2.76
C GLU A 86 2.22 14.99 3.04
N LYS A 87 1.63 14.34 2.03
CA LYS A 87 0.26 13.80 2.06
C LYS A 87 0.07 12.55 2.93
N TYR A 88 1.05 11.66 2.95
CA TYR A 88 0.97 10.37 3.66
C TYR A 88 1.90 10.26 4.87
N HIS A 89 2.58 11.35 5.25
CA HIS A 89 3.53 11.41 6.36
C HIS A 89 4.60 10.32 6.28
N LEU A 90 5.21 10.18 5.10
CA LEU A 90 6.29 9.21 4.87
C LEU A 90 7.58 9.61 5.64
N PRO A 91 8.53 8.69 5.87
CA PRO A 91 9.68 8.98 6.72
C PRO A 91 10.50 10.19 6.26
N ASN A 92 10.62 11.19 7.14
CA ASN A 92 11.02 12.57 6.84
C ASN A 92 12.41 12.68 6.22
N ARG A 93 13.29 11.68 6.41
CA ARG A 93 14.59 11.59 5.73
C ARG A 93 14.47 11.67 4.20
N TRP A 94 13.36 11.18 3.64
CA TRP A 94 13.17 11.04 2.20
C TRP A 94 12.30 12.14 1.58
N ILE A 95 11.73 13.07 2.35
CA ILE A 95 10.88 14.18 1.86
C ILE A 95 11.53 15.01 0.73
N ASN A 96 12.86 14.99 0.66
CA ASN A 96 13.66 15.74 -0.31
C ASN A 96 14.52 14.86 -1.25
N SER A 97 14.40 13.52 -1.20
CA SER A 97 15.12 12.60 -2.08
C SER A 97 14.51 11.19 -2.01
N PRO A 98 14.35 10.46 -3.14
CA PRO A 98 14.02 9.04 -3.07
C PRO A 98 15.10 8.24 -2.35
N ALA A 99 14.71 7.13 -1.73
CA ALA A 99 15.65 6.19 -1.13
C ALA A 99 16.44 5.46 -2.24
N LEU A 100 17.77 5.55 -2.19
CA LEU A 100 18.66 4.83 -3.09
C LEU A 100 18.92 3.42 -2.55
N VAL A 101 18.57 2.40 -3.33
CA VAL A 101 18.57 1.00 -2.87
C VAL A 101 19.17 0.04 -3.88
N TYR A 102 19.65 -1.10 -3.41
CA TYR A 102 20.00 -2.22 -4.28
C TYR A 102 18.75 -2.98 -4.73
N LYS A 103 18.57 -3.09 -6.06
CA LYS A 103 17.50 -3.88 -6.69
C LYS A 103 17.80 -5.39 -6.65
N ASP A 104 19.08 -5.76 -6.65
CA ASP A 104 19.56 -7.14 -6.70
C ASP A 104 20.39 -7.52 -5.45
N ARG A 105 20.58 -8.84 -5.23
CA ARG A 105 21.39 -9.37 -4.12
C ARG A 105 22.90 -9.33 -4.39
N THR A 106 23.29 -9.02 -5.62
CA THR A 106 24.67 -8.82 -6.04
C THR A 106 25.17 -7.40 -5.78
N HIS A 107 24.28 -6.49 -5.37
CA HIS A 107 24.54 -5.07 -5.14
C HIS A 107 25.08 -4.33 -6.37
N SER A 108 24.74 -4.85 -7.56
CA SER A 108 25.17 -4.35 -8.87
C SER A 108 24.24 -3.29 -9.46
N THR A 109 22.94 -3.33 -9.10
CA THR A 109 21.93 -2.44 -9.68
C THR A 109 21.31 -1.54 -8.61
N LEU A 110 21.53 -0.23 -8.73
CA LEU A 110 20.87 0.78 -7.89
C LEU A 110 19.52 1.22 -8.49
N ARG A 111 18.54 1.53 -7.63
CA ARG A 111 17.26 2.15 -8.01
C ARG A 111 16.75 3.12 -6.94
N ASN A 112 15.85 4.01 -7.37
CA ASN A 112 15.13 4.94 -6.52
C ASN A 112 13.85 4.28 -5.98
N VAL A 113 13.51 4.56 -4.72
CA VAL A 113 12.31 4.04 -4.04
C VAL A 113 11.57 5.15 -3.28
N VAL A 114 10.24 5.15 -3.36
CA VAL A 114 9.39 5.88 -2.40
C VAL A 114 9.37 5.03 -1.12
N ALA A 115 10.09 5.48 -0.08
CA ALA A 115 10.15 4.77 1.19
C ALA A 115 8.88 5.02 2.01
N LEU A 116 8.21 3.94 2.41
CA LEU A 116 7.05 3.93 3.31
C LEU A 116 7.45 3.64 4.76
N VAL A 117 8.59 2.97 4.95
CA VAL A 117 9.17 2.64 6.26
C VAL A 117 10.68 2.74 6.15
N ASP A 118 11.33 3.36 7.14
CA ASP A 118 12.79 3.40 7.26
C ASP A 118 13.22 2.76 8.59
N LEU A 119 13.77 1.54 8.54
CA LEU A 119 14.17 0.81 9.74
C LEU A 119 15.39 1.40 10.47
N ARG A 120 16.00 2.47 9.93
CA ARG A 120 17.04 3.30 10.56
C ARG A 120 16.51 4.65 11.05
N SER A 121 15.21 4.93 11.00
CA SER A 121 14.71 6.17 11.58
C SER A 121 14.86 6.15 13.11
N ALA A 122 15.15 7.32 13.69
CA ALA A 122 15.07 7.51 15.13
C ALA A 122 13.61 7.44 15.60
N ASP A 123 12.68 7.94 14.79
CA ASP A 123 11.26 7.95 15.11
C ASP A 123 10.70 6.50 15.14
N PRO A 124 9.95 6.11 16.18
CA PRO A 124 9.24 4.82 16.22
C PRO A 124 8.12 4.69 15.17
N SER A 125 7.46 5.79 14.79
CA SER A 125 6.34 5.79 13.83
C SER A 125 6.81 5.49 12.41
N GLU A 126 7.90 6.12 11.97
CA GLU A 126 8.58 5.86 10.69
C GLU A 126 9.17 4.44 10.56
N ARG A 127 9.17 3.68 11.67
CA ARG A 127 9.54 2.25 11.76
C ARG A 127 8.32 1.32 11.92
N GLY A 128 7.10 1.85 11.98
CA GLY A 128 5.87 1.07 12.00
C GLY A 128 5.61 0.40 10.64
N PRO A 129 4.79 -0.67 10.59
CA PRO A 129 4.19 -1.09 9.32
C PRO A 129 3.07 -0.10 8.92
N PRO A 130 3.01 0.37 7.66
CA PRO A 130 1.91 1.23 7.20
C PRO A 130 0.57 0.47 7.22
N SER A 131 -0.54 1.20 7.17
CA SER A 131 -1.86 0.60 6.93
C SER A 131 -1.91 0.00 5.51
N VAL A 132 -2.78 -0.98 5.30
CA VAL A 132 -2.96 -1.58 3.96
C VAL A 132 -3.58 -0.55 3.02
N GLU A 133 -4.58 0.19 3.49
CA GLU A 133 -5.22 1.32 2.81
C GLU A 133 -4.22 2.38 2.32
N MET A 134 -3.26 2.80 3.16
CA MET A 134 -2.21 3.76 2.77
C MET A 134 -1.31 3.20 1.65
N VAL A 135 -0.99 1.91 1.71
CA VAL A 135 -0.20 1.23 0.67
C VAL A 135 -0.98 1.14 -0.64
N GLU A 136 -2.27 0.83 -0.59
CA GLU A 136 -3.15 0.77 -1.76
C GLU A 136 -3.35 2.16 -2.40
N GLN A 137 -3.65 3.19 -1.60
CA GLN A 137 -3.82 4.57 -2.07
C GLN A 137 -2.55 5.11 -2.73
N ILE A 138 -1.37 4.93 -2.12
CA ILE A 138 -0.10 5.33 -2.74
C ILE A 138 0.16 4.55 -4.04
N ALA A 139 -0.21 3.27 -4.09
CA ALA A 139 -0.08 2.48 -5.31
C ALA A 139 -1.03 2.95 -6.43
N ASP A 140 -2.23 3.41 -6.10
CA ASP A 140 -3.16 4.00 -7.08
C ASP A 140 -2.67 5.34 -7.61
N GLU A 141 -2.09 6.20 -6.77
CA GLU A 141 -1.57 7.51 -7.19
C GLU A 141 -0.30 7.38 -8.04
N LEU A 142 0.55 6.40 -7.73
CA LEU A 142 1.66 5.96 -8.59
C LEU A 142 1.19 5.13 -9.81
N LYS A 143 -0.12 4.84 -9.92
CA LYS A 143 -0.77 4.05 -10.98
C LYS A 143 -0.12 2.66 -11.18
N LEU A 144 0.24 2.00 -10.07
CA LEU A 144 0.97 0.74 -10.05
C LEU A 144 0.05 -0.47 -10.21
N GLU A 145 0.45 -1.36 -11.12
CA GLU A 145 -0.31 -2.56 -11.52
C GLU A 145 0.49 -3.84 -11.26
N GLY A 146 -0.21 -4.96 -11.13
CA GLY A 146 0.37 -6.29 -10.98
C GLY A 146 1.45 -6.38 -9.90
N GLU A 147 2.61 -6.93 -10.25
CA GLU A 147 3.75 -7.10 -9.33
C GLU A 147 4.31 -5.78 -8.80
N ALA A 148 4.11 -4.64 -9.47
CA ALA A 148 4.61 -3.34 -8.99
C ALA A 148 3.74 -2.76 -7.86
N ARG A 149 2.48 -3.18 -7.75
CA ARG A 149 1.51 -2.74 -6.72
C ARG A 149 1.81 -3.29 -5.32
N GLU A 150 2.64 -4.33 -5.20
CA GLU A 150 3.14 -4.84 -3.91
C GLU A 150 4.47 -4.15 -3.54
N PRO A 151 4.52 -3.35 -2.46
CA PRO A 151 5.77 -2.75 -2.00
C PRO A 151 6.73 -3.84 -1.48
N ARG A 152 8.03 -3.60 -1.57
CA ARG A 152 9.05 -4.61 -1.21
C ARG A 152 10.10 -4.04 -0.26
N TRP A 153 10.73 -4.93 0.49
CA TRP A 153 11.86 -4.58 1.34
C TRP A 153 13.15 -4.55 0.53
N TYR A 154 13.79 -3.39 0.47
CA TYR A 154 15.05 -3.18 -0.24
C TYR A 154 16.18 -2.83 0.74
N LEU A 155 17.39 -3.30 0.45
CA LEU A 155 18.58 -2.90 1.18
C LEU A 155 18.99 -1.50 0.70
N LEU A 156 19.10 -0.55 1.64
CA LEU A 156 19.61 0.79 1.34
C LEU A 156 21.07 0.71 0.85
N ALA A 157 21.36 1.47 -0.19
CA ALA A 157 22.74 1.74 -0.61
C ALA A 157 23.34 2.83 0.30
N GLU A 158 24.61 2.64 0.63
CA GLU A 158 25.48 3.54 1.43
C GLU A 158 26.81 3.70 0.70
#